data_AF-A0A2A9HHU8-F1
#
_entry.id   AF-A0A2A9HHU8-F1
#
_cell.length_a   1.000
_cell.length_b   1.000
_cell.length_c   1.000
_cell.angle_alpha   90.00
_cell.angle_beta   90.00
_cell.angle_gamma   90.00
#
_symmetry.space_group_name_H-M   'P 1'
#
loop_
_entity.id
_entity.type
_entity.pdbx_description
1 polymer ?
#
loop_
_entity_poly.entity_id
_entity_poly.type
_entity_poly.pdbx_seq_one_letter_code
_entity_poly.pdbx_strand_id
1 'polypeptide(L)'
;MDHQANAHGEHHDVHLPDPSIWPLVVGVAALFLGAALIYWSRVDDKTFAGPLLGAAIVSALIAVFGWAYEDGQMRKKAAMGGHGQAAPTRYTQVVTFALAEGKLEQARKSGIIHDLESSDNQLRDLDGFQDLRIIVSPAATGPSQVLVETTWSDREGLATYEETRQTMLDIIARHTDEVVPGTVQVFDMEVIRDTKDVTFRFGTGAAFTVIAGLMLGGFMVGAGLNLFASESTGTGGGAPAPTPVDNPFRVIATDNKFDKKEIVAGPNAEITITLVNRGRAKHNIHFYDRKGGQTLAPGAEGAIIDGGMETKVTFVTPGPGEYYFVCDLHPDQMDGIFRVVEGGPVGTGEPPATPEASPAPEG
;
A
#
# COMPACT_ATOMS: atom_id res chain seq x y z
N MET A 1 48.49 -32.02 -22.07
CA MET A 1 47.16 -32.61 -22.29
C MET A 1 46.57 -32.74 -20.91
N ASP A 2 45.98 -31.66 -20.44
CA ASP A 2 45.54 -31.57 -19.05
C ASP A 2 44.03 -31.70 -19.04
N HIS A 3 43.58 -32.80 -18.46
CA HIS A 3 42.18 -33.17 -18.37
C HIS A 3 41.44 -32.21 -17.44
N GLN A 4 40.36 -31.62 -17.97
CA GLN A 4 39.36 -30.87 -17.23
C GLN A 4 38.78 -31.72 -16.09
N ALA A 5 38.83 -31.21 -14.87
CA ALA A 5 37.97 -31.67 -13.79
C ALA A 5 36.62 -30.96 -13.95
N ASN A 6 35.60 -31.71 -14.37
CA ASN A 6 34.21 -31.29 -14.39
C ASN A 6 33.76 -30.94 -12.96
N ALA A 7 33.41 -29.68 -12.74
CA ALA A 7 32.64 -29.27 -11.57
C ALA A 7 31.22 -29.86 -11.72
N HIS A 8 30.90 -30.82 -10.86
CA HIS A 8 29.52 -31.28 -10.69
C HIS A 8 28.69 -30.10 -10.16
N GLY A 9 27.74 -29.64 -10.96
CA GLY A 9 26.75 -28.65 -10.53
C GLY A 9 25.94 -29.20 -9.37
N GLU A 10 25.93 -28.46 -8.28
CA GLU A 10 24.92 -28.63 -7.23
C GLU A 10 23.55 -28.39 -7.87
N HIS A 11 22.74 -29.44 -7.95
CA HIS A 11 21.33 -29.29 -8.23
C HIS A 11 20.73 -28.49 -7.08
N HIS A 12 20.43 -27.22 -7.32
CA HIS A 12 19.53 -26.45 -6.46
C HIS A 12 18.16 -27.13 -6.54
N ASP A 13 17.89 -28.08 -5.65
CA ASP A 13 16.56 -28.61 -5.43
C ASP A 13 15.67 -27.43 -5.04
N VAL A 14 14.79 -27.04 -5.95
CA VAL A 14 13.74 -26.05 -5.70
C VAL A 14 12.82 -26.67 -4.65
N HIS A 15 13.08 -26.35 -3.38
CA HIS A 15 12.23 -26.75 -2.27
C HIS A 15 10.91 -25.98 -2.39
N LEU A 16 9.95 -26.58 -3.09
CA LEU A 16 8.58 -26.10 -3.12
C LEU A 16 8.06 -26.12 -1.66
N PRO A 17 7.44 -25.03 -1.19
CA PRO A 17 6.81 -25.02 0.13
C PRO A 17 5.83 -26.19 0.25
N ASP A 18 5.82 -26.87 1.39
CA ASP A 18 4.86 -27.93 1.66
C ASP A 18 3.42 -27.41 1.43
N PRO A 19 2.56 -28.17 0.72
CA PRO A 19 1.20 -27.73 0.46
C PRO A 19 0.41 -27.60 1.77
N SER A 20 -0.38 -26.52 1.89
CA SER A 20 -1.16 -26.28 3.11
C SER A 20 -2.21 -27.38 3.32
N ILE A 21 -2.33 -27.84 4.57
CA ILE A 21 -3.27 -28.92 4.96
C ILE A 21 -4.70 -28.40 5.17
N TRP A 22 -4.89 -27.09 5.33
CA TRP A 22 -6.17 -26.48 5.69
C TRP A 22 -7.31 -26.69 4.69
N PRO A 23 -7.09 -26.71 3.36
CA PRO A 23 -8.14 -27.08 2.40
C PRO A 23 -8.76 -28.46 2.65
N LEU A 24 -7.96 -29.43 3.13
CA LEU A 24 -8.44 -30.76 3.49
C LEU A 24 -9.33 -30.70 4.75
N VAL A 25 -8.95 -29.89 5.74
CA VAL A 25 -9.73 -29.67 6.98
C VAL A 25 -11.06 -28.98 6.68
N VAL A 26 -11.09 -28.01 5.76
CA VAL A 26 -12.34 -27.39 5.27
C VAL A 26 -13.23 -28.42 4.58
N GLY A 27 -12.66 -29.33 3.79
CA GLY A 27 -13.40 -30.44 3.18
C GLY A 27 -14.07 -31.36 4.22
N VAL A 28 -13.38 -31.66 5.31
CA VAL A 28 -13.94 -32.43 6.44
C VAL A 28 -15.06 -31.67 7.15
N ALA A 29 -14.91 -30.36 7.35
CA ALA A 29 -15.96 -29.51 7.93
C ALA A 29 -17.23 -29.51 7.06
N ALA A 30 -17.09 -29.40 5.74
CA ALA A 30 -18.20 -29.47 4.79
C ALA A 30 -18.90 -30.84 4.80
N LEU A 31 -18.15 -31.92 4.97
CA LEU A 31 -18.69 -33.27 5.10
C LEU A 31 -19.57 -33.42 6.36
N PHE A 32 -19.11 -32.92 7.50
CA PHE A 32 -19.91 -32.93 8.73
C PHE A 32 -21.17 -32.07 8.62
N LEU A 33 -21.08 -30.89 7.99
CA LEU A 33 -22.24 -30.04 7.75
C LEU A 33 -23.26 -30.72 6.83
N GLY A 34 -22.79 -31.33 5.74
CA GLY A 34 -23.64 -32.08 4.82
C GLY A 34 -24.34 -33.26 5.51
N ALA A 35 -23.60 -34.02 6.33
CA ALA A 35 -24.17 -35.12 7.12
C ALA A 35 -25.22 -34.62 8.13
N ALA A 36 -24.95 -33.49 8.80
CA ALA A 36 -25.90 -32.87 9.74
C ALA A 36 -27.21 -32.48 9.04
N LEU A 37 -27.13 -31.83 7.87
CA LEU A 37 -28.29 -31.38 7.10
C LEU A 37 -29.10 -32.54 6.50
N ILE A 38 -28.43 -33.58 6.00
CA ILE A 38 -29.10 -34.78 5.49
C ILE A 38 -29.81 -35.52 6.62
N TYR A 39 -29.17 -35.67 7.78
CA TYR A 39 -29.78 -36.32 8.93
C TYR A 39 -30.98 -35.52 9.46
N TRP A 40 -30.82 -34.20 9.60
CA TRP A 40 -31.89 -33.30 10.03
C TRP A 40 -33.10 -33.28 9.09
N SER A 41 -32.88 -33.44 7.78
CA SER A 41 -33.96 -33.43 6.78
C SER A 41 -34.65 -34.78 6.59
N ARG A 42 -34.03 -35.89 6.98
CA ARG A 42 -34.55 -37.25 6.71
C ARG A 42 -34.91 -38.08 7.94
N VAL A 43 -34.51 -37.68 9.14
CA VAL A 43 -34.70 -38.47 10.36
C VAL A 43 -35.48 -37.64 11.39
N ASP A 44 -36.55 -38.22 11.92
CA ASP A 44 -37.42 -37.55 12.92
C ASP A 44 -36.73 -37.38 14.28
N ASP A 45 -35.84 -38.31 14.64
CA ASP A 45 -34.96 -38.21 15.81
C ASP A 45 -33.72 -37.34 15.48
N LYS A 46 -33.68 -36.13 16.03
CA LYS A 46 -32.64 -35.11 15.76
C LYS A 46 -31.43 -35.17 16.68
N THR A 47 -31.30 -36.20 17.51
CA THR A 47 -30.20 -36.35 18.49
C THR A 47 -28.79 -36.22 17.90
N PHE A 48 -28.57 -36.66 16.67
CA PHE A 48 -27.25 -36.60 16.01
C PHE A 48 -26.99 -35.33 15.17
N ALA A 49 -28.00 -34.51 14.89
CA ALA A 49 -27.82 -33.29 14.08
C ALA A 49 -26.96 -32.24 14.81
N GLY A 50 -27.17 -32.08 16.12
CA GLY A 50 -26.42 -31.13 16.96
C GLY A 50 -24.93 -31.45 17.05
N PRO A 51 -24.52 -32.69 17.41
CA PRO A 51 -23.12 -33.09 17.44
C PRO A 51 -22.39 -32.95 16.10
N LEU A 52 -23.05 -33.30 14.98
CA LEU A 52 -22.46 -33.15 13.64
C LEU A 52 -22.27 -31.67 13.25
N LEU A 53 -23.22 -30.81 13.61
CA LEU A 53 -23.09 -29.37 13.40
C LEU A 53 -21.96 -28.77 14.26
N GLY A 54 -21.85 -29.21 15.52
CA GLY A 54 -20.75 -28.83 16.40
C GLY A 54 -19.38 -29.24 15.84
N ALA A 55 -19.26 -30.47 15.33
CA ALA A 55 -18.03 -30.95 14.69
C ALA A 55 -17.66 -30.15 13.43
N ALA A 56 -18.66 -29.75 12.62
CA ALA A 56 -18.44 -28.89 11.46
C ALA A 56 -17.90 -27.50 11.84
N ILE A 57 -18.49 -26.87 12.87
CA ILE A 57 -18.07 -25.55 13.35
C ILE A 57 -16.65 -25.60 13.92
N VAL A 58 -16.34 -26.59 14.76
CA VAL A 58 -15.00 -26.75 15.34
C VAL A 58 -13.95 -26.98 14.26
N SER A 59 -14.24 -27.83 13.27
CA SER A 59 -13.33 -28.10 12.16
C SER A 59 -13.08 -26.86 11.30
N ALA A 60 -14.12 -26.05 11.06
CA ALA A 60 -13.99 -24.79 10.33
C ALA A 60 -13.16 -23.75 11.11
N LEU A 61 -13.37 -23.63 12.42
CA LEU A 61 -12.57 -22.74 13.27
C LEU A 61 -11.11 -23.17 13.29
N ILE A 62 -10.83 -24.47 13.45
CA ILE A 62 -9.46 -25.01 13.39
C ILE A 62 -8.81 -24.67 12.05
N ALA A 63 -9.53 -24.79 10.93
CA ALA A 63 -9.00 -24.44 9.62
C ALA A 63 -8.68 -22.94 9.49
N VAL A 64 -9.57 -22.07 9.98
CA VAL A 64 -9.37 -20.61 9.91
C VAL A 64 -8.20 -20.16 10.79
N PHE A 65 -8.16 -20.61 12.04
CA PHE A 65 -7.06 -20.26 12.96
C PHE A 65 -5.74 -20.88 12.51
N GLY A 66 -5.78 -22.10 11.98
CA GLY A 66 -4.64 -22.77 11.39
C GLY A 66 -4.05 -22.01 10.22
N TRP A 67 -4.91 -21.58 9.29
CA TRP A 67 -4.51 -20.79 8.13
C TRP A 67 -3.93 -19.43 8.55
N ALA A 68 -4.57 -18.72 9.49
CA ALA A 68 -4.07 -17.45 10.01
C ALA A 68 -2.71 -17.60 10.73
N TYR A 69 -2.52 -18.69 11.45
CA TYR A 69 -1.25 -18.99 12.13
C TYR A 69 -0.14 -19.30 11.12
N GLU A 70 -0.42 -20.12 10.10
CA GLU A 70 0.53 -20.47 9.06
C GLU A 70 0.91 -19.25 8.20
N ASP A 71 -0.06 -18.43 7.80
CA ASP A 71 0.19 -17.16 7.09
C ASP A 71 1.08 -16.23 7.92
N GLY A 72 0.79 -16.09 9.22
CA GLY A 72 1.63 -15.32 10.15
C GLY A 72 3.06 -15.87 10.27
N GLN A 73 3.22 -17.18 10.30
CA GLN A 73 4.54 -17.83 10.32
C GLN A 73 5.29 -17.66 9.00
N MET A 74 4.59 -17.75 7.86
CA MET A 74 5.18 -17.52 6.54
C MET A 74 5.64 -16.07 6.39
N ARG A 75 4.86 -15.09 6.86
CA ARG A 75 5.26 -13.68 6.92
C ARG A 75 6.51 -13.47 7.77
N LYS A 76 6.58 -14.11 8.94
CA LYS A 76 7.75 -14.05 9.83
C LYS A 76 8.99 -14.69 9.19
N LYS A 77 8.84 -15.87 8.57
CA LYS A 77 9.93 -16.53 7.84
C LYS A 77 10.40 -15.70 6.64
N ALA A 78 9.49 -15.07 5.91
CA ALA A 78 9.81 -14.16 4.80
C ALA A 78 10.51 -12.86 5.26
N ALA A 79 10.22 -12.39 6.48
CA ALA A 79 10.91 -11.26 7.08
C ALA A 79 12.31 -11.62 7.62
N MET A 80 12.52 -12.86 8.07
CA MET A 80 13.81 -13.32 8.63
C MET A 80 14.78 -13.86 7.58
N GLY A 81 14.29 -14.46 6.48
CA GLY A 81 15.11 -14.76 5.32
C GLY A 81 15.27 -13.49 4.50
N GLY A 82 16.47 -12.90 4.46
CA GLY A 82 16.81 -11.59 3.85
C GLY A 82 16.46 -11.35 2.37
N HIS A 83 15.56 -12.14 1.78
CA HIS A 83 14.85 -11.88 0.53
C HIS A 83 13.61 -10.98 0.71
N GLY A 84 13.42 -10.42 1.92
CA GLY A 84 12.41 -9.40 2.23
C GLY A 84 12.83 -7.97 1.86
N GLN A 85 13.82 -7.77 0.99
CA GLN A 85 13.85 -6.54 0.22
C GLN A 85 12.63 -6.60 -0.71
N ALA A 86 11.67 -5.69 -0.50
CA ALA A 86 10.68 -5.38 -1.52
C ALA A 86 11.41 -5.39 -2.87
N ALA A 87 10.89 -6.12 -3.86
CA ALA A 87 11.49 -6.12 -5.19
C ALA A 87 11.81 -4.66 -5.53
N PRO A 88 13.08 -4.33 -5.88
CA PRO A 88 13.53 -2.95 -5.93
C PRO A 88 12.52 -2.15 -6.74
N THR A 89 11.98 -1.09 -6.15
CA THR A 89 11.02 -0.21 -6.81
C THR A 89 11.69 0.31 -8.07
N ARG A 90 11.14 -0.08 -9.22
CA ARG A 90 11.66 0.38 -10.51
C ARG A 90 10.85 1.57 -10.95
N TYR A 91 11.55 2.61 -11.37
CA TYR A 91 10.94 3.79 -11.96
C TYR A 91 11.12 3.67 -13.47
N THR A 92 10.02 3.81 -14.19
CA THR A 92 9.98 3.59 -15.63
C THR A 92 9.41 4.83 -16.28
N GLN A 93 10.18 5.47 -17.15
CA GLN A 93 9.66 6.51 -18.03
C GLN A 93 9.35 5.90 -19.39
N VAL A 94 8.15 6.18 -19.89
CA VAL A 94 7.67 5.73 -21.20
C VAL A 94 7.42 6.96 -22.06
N VAL A 95 8.16 7.09 -23.15
CA VAL A 95 7.95 8.11 -24.17
C VAL A 95 7.37 7.45 -25.41
N THR A 96 6.22 7.93 -25.86
CA THR A 96 5.56 7.43 -27.08
C THR A 96 5.47 8.55 -28.12
N PHE A 97 5.69 8.20 -29.39
CA PHE A 97 5.52 9.11 -30.51
C PHE A 97 5.23 8.35 -31.80
N ALA A 98 4.68 9.05 -32.79
CA ALA A 98 4.39 8.47 -34.09
C ALA A 98 5.42 8.95 -35.13
N LEU A 99 5.98 8.01 -35.89
CA LEU A 99 6.79 8.28 -37.06
C LEU A 99 5.89 8.54 -38.26
N ALA A 100 6.22 9.55 -39.04
CA ALA A 100 5.52 9.85 -40.29
C ALA A 100 5.61 8.66 -41.27
N GLU A 101 4.59 8.55 -42.13
CA GLU A 101 4.49 7.45 -43.10
C GLU A 101 5.74 7.40 -43.99
N GLY A 102 6.29 6.19 -44.19
CA GLY A 102 7.50 5.97 -44.99
C GLY A 102 8.83 6.36 -44.33
N LYS A 103 8.82 6.92 -43.12
CA LYS A 103 10.05 7.33 -42.41
C LYS A 103 10.73 6.23 -41.59
N LEU A 104 10.06 5.09 -41.36
CA LEU A 104 10.56 4.02 -40.48
C LEU A 104 11.95 3.48 -40.88
N GLU A 105 12.19 3.24 -42.17
CA GLU A 105 13.47 2.72 -42.65
C GLU A 105 14.61 3.73 -42.48
N GLN A 106 14.31 5.02 -42.70
CA GLN A 106 15.28 6.10 -42.48
C GLN A 106 15.57 6.24 -40.98
N ALA A 107 14.53 6.25 -40.15
CA ALA A 107 14.62 6.36 -38.69
C ALA A 107 15.54 5.31 -38.08
N ARG A 108 15.48 4.05 -38.57
CA ARG A 108 16.32 2.94 -38.09
C ARG A 108 17.78 3.01 -38.54
N LYS A 109 18.06 3.55 -39.74
CA LYS A 109 19.41 3.53 -40.31
C LYS A 109 20.28 4.70 -39.85
N SER A 110 19.68 5.88 -39.75
CA SER A 110 20.42 7.11 -39.44
C SER A 110 19.51 8.24 -38.96
N GLY A 111 18.31 7.91 -38.48
CA GLY A 111 17.35 8.88 -37.99
C GLY A 111 17.06 8.65 -36.51
N ILE A 112 15.87 9.01 -36.07
CA ILE A 112 15.57 9.08 -34.63
C ILE A 112 15.75 7.75 -33.87
N ILE A 113 15.40 6.60 -34.47
CA ILE A 113 15.57 5.30 -33.79
C ILE A 113 17.05 4.97 -33.62
N HIS A 114 17.88 5.27 -34.62
CA HIS A 114 19.33 5.06 -34.54
C HIS A 114 19.95 5.92 -33.43
N ASP A 115 19.58 7.19 -33.36
CA ASP A 115 20.09 8.10 -32.32
C ASP A 115 19.64 7.65 -30.92
N LEU A 116 18.38 7.21 -30.76
CA LEU A 116 17.88 6.64 -29.51
C LEU A 116 18.66 5.37 -29.10
N GLU A 117 18.89 4.44 -30.03
CA GLU A 117 19.68 3.23 -29.77
C GLU A 117 21.13 3.58 -29.41
N SER A 118 21.72 4.58 -30.05
CA SER A 118 23.10 5.03 -29.78
C SER A 118 23.26 5.68 -28.40
N SER A 119 22.18 6.23 -27.85
CA SER A 119 22.17 6.87 -26.53
C SER A 119 22.27 5.88 -25.37
N ASP A 120 21.98 4.58 -25.58
CA ASP A 120 21.99 3.54 -24.52
C ASP A 120 23.31 3.55 -23.73
N ASN A 121 24.44 3.64 -24.43
CA ASN A 121 25.76 3.64 -23.78
C ASN A 121 25.96 4.86 -22.87
N GLN A 122 25.47 6.04 -23.28
CA GLN A 122 25.57 7.25 -22.47
C GLN A 122 24.63 7.19 -21.25
N LEU A 123 23.45 6.58 -21.41
CA LEU A 123 22.52 6.36 -20.31
C LEU A 123 23.06 5.38 -19.28
N ARG A 124 23.81 4.35 -19.71
CA ARG A 124 24.46 3.37 -18.82
C ARG A 124 25.51 3.97 -17.89
N ASP A 125 26.06 5.14 -18.24
CA ASP A 125 27.00 5.86 -17.39
C ASP A 125 26.30 6.69 -16.31
N LEU A 126 24.97 6.84 -16.39
CA LEU A 126 24.18 7.59 -15.41
C LEU A 126 23.85 6.73 -14.19
N ASP A 127 23.94 7.35 -13.02
CA ASP A 127 23.66 6.67 -11.77
C ASP A 127 22.18 6.26 -11.71
N GLY A 128 21.96 5.02 -11.32
CA GLY A 128 20.63 4.42 -11.22
C GLY A 128 19.94 4.04 -12.53
N PHE A 129 20.54 4.24 -13.71
CA PHE A 129 19.98 3.71 -14.97
C PHE A 129 20.11 2.18 -15.03
N GLN A 130 19.04 1.50 -15.44
CA GLN A 130 19.02 0.03 -15.56
C GLN A 130 18.92 -0.45 -17.01
N ASP A 131 17.98 0.11 -17.77
CA ASP A 131 17.64 -0.42 -19.10
C ASP A 131 16.99 0.63 -20.00
N LEU A 132 17.26 0.54 -21.30
CA LEU A 132 16.55 1.25 -22.37
C LEU A 132 15.94 0.23 -23.30
N ARG A 133 14.64 0.35 -23.54
CA ARG A 133 13.91 -0.51 -24.46
C ARG A 133 13.15 0.32 -25.48
N ILE A 134 13.37 0.02 -26.76
CA ILE A 134 12.69 0.68 -27.87
C ILE A 134 11.79 -0.35 -28.54
N ILE A 135 10.49 -0.08 -28.59
CA ILE A 135 9.46 -0.91 -29.20
C ILE A 135 8.85 -0.13 -30.35
N VAL A 136 8.90 -0.72 -31.55
CA VAL A 136 8.32 -0.11 -32.75
C VAL A 136 7.19 -0.98 -33.27
N SER A 137 6.02 -0.38 -33.42
CA SER A 137 4.84 -0.99 -34.02
C SER A 137 4.68 -0.45 -35.45
N PRO A 138 5.17 -1.17 -36.47
CA PRO A 138 5.11 -0.72 -37.86
C PRO A 138 3.68 -0.72 -38.38
N ALA A 139 3.32 0.32 -39.14
CA ALA A 139 2.06 0.40 -39.88
C ALA A 139 2.31 0.21 -41.38
N ALA A 140 1.50 -0.62 -42.05
CA ALA A 140 1.60 -0.84 -43.50
C ALA A 140 1.15 0.40 -44.31
N THR A 141 0.25 1.20 -43.74
CA THR A 141 -0.24 2.47 -44.27
C THR A 141 -0.44 3.43 -43.09
N GLY A 142 -0.01 4.67 -43.23
CA GLY A 142 -0.05 5.67 -42.16
C GLY A 142 1.13 5.62 -41.18
N PRO A 143 1.02 6.32 -40.03
CA PRO A 143 2.14 6.51 -39.12
C PRO A 143 2.47 5.26 -38.29
N SER A 144 3.76 4.99 -38.10
CA SER A 144 4.24 3.89 -37.25
C SER A 144 4.40 4.37 -35.81
N GLN A 145 3.95 3.59 -34.83
CA GLN A 145 4.07 3.97 -33.41
C GLN A 145 5.40 3.51 -32.83
N VAL A 146 6.03 4.36 -32.03
CA VAL A 146 7.27 4.07 -31.32
C VAL A 146 7.07 4.34 -29.84
N LEU A 147 7.48 3.38 -29.01
CA LEU A 147 7.51 3.46 -27.57
C LEU A 147 8.95 3.27 -27.11
N VAL A 148 9.42 4.19 -26.28
CA VAL A 148 10.75 4.19 -25.68
C VAL A 148 10.55 4.11 -24.17
N GLU A 149 11.15 3.11 -23.54
CA GLU A 149 11.05 2.87 -22.11
C GLU A 149 12.45 2.96 -21.50
N THR A 150 12.64 3.84 -20.51
CA THR A 150 13.85 3.86 -19.68
C THR A 150 13.50 3.39 -18.27
N THR A 151 14.31 2.50 -17.71
CA THR A 151 14.12 1.93 -16.37
C THR A 151 15.24 2.35 -15.45
N TRP A 152 14.88 2.70 -14.22
CA TRP A 152 15.76 3.26 -13.19
C TRP A 152 15.59 2.54 -11.85
N SER A 153 16.67 2.44 -11.06
CA SER A 153 16.67 1.84 -9.71
C SER A 153 16.04 2.70 -8.64
N ASP A 154 15.98 4.00 -8.87
CA ASP A 154 15.55 4.97 -7.90
C ASP A 154 15.01 6.21 -8.63
N ARG A 155 14.22 6.98 -7.89
CA ARG A 155 13.56 8.17 -8.43
C ARG A 155 14.54 9.32 -8.65
N GLU A 156 15.63 9.37 -7.89
CA GLU A 156 16.61 10.46 -7.93
C GLU A 156 17.42 10.42 -9.23
N GLY A 157 17.81 9.23 -9.70
CA GLY A 157 18.42 9.02 -11.01
C GLY A 157 17.51 9.47 -12.16
N LEU A 158 16.22 9.09 -12.13
CA LEU A 158 15.24 9.55 -13.13
C LEU A 158 15.05 11.08 -13.11
N ALA A 159 14.92 11.68 -11.92
CA ALA A 159 14.75 13.13 -11.79
C ALA A 159 16.00 13.90 -12.27
N THR A 160 17.19 13.42 -11.94
CA THR A 160 18.47 14.00 -12.41
C THR A 160 18.59 13.89 -13.94
N TYR A 161 18.15 12.76 -14.50
CA TYR A 161 18.10 12.56 -15.94
C TYR A 161 17.14 13.56 -16.63
N GLU A 162 15.97 13.80 -16.06
CA GLU A 162 15.02 14.79 -16.60
C GLU A 162 15.53 16.23 -16.51
N GLU A 163 16.28 16.56 -15.45
CA GLU A 163 16.83 17.90 -15.25
C GLU A 163 18.00 18.24 -16.19
N THR A 164 18.75 17.23 -16.64
CA THR A 164 19.99 17.41 -17.42
C THR A 164 19.79 17.86 -18.88
N ARG A 165 18.55 17.93 -19.41
CA ARG A 165 18.25 18.37 -20.80
C ARG A 165 19.07 17.63 -21.88
N GLN A 166 19.41 16.37 -21.63
CA GLN A 166 19.88 15.39 -22.62
C GLN A 166 18.95 14.17 -22.63
N THR A 167 17.66 14.46 -22.60
CA THR A 167 16.59 13.48 -22.44
C THR A 167 16.19 12.88 -23.78
N MET A 168 15.38 11.82 -23.75
CA MET A 168 14.76 11.27 -24.96
C MET A 168 14.00 12.35 -25.74
N LEU A 169 13.43 13.34 -25.04
CA LEU A 169 12.76 14.48 -25.64
C LEU A 169 13.71 15.36 -26.46
N ASP A 170 14.97 15.53 -26.05
CA ASP A 170 15.96 16.32 -26.80
C ASP A 170 16.40 15.60 -28.08
N ILE A 171 16.48 14.26 -28.03
CA ILE A 171 16.70 13.44 -29.23
C ILE A 171 15.48 13.58 -30.17
N ILE A 172 14.26 13.43 -29.66
CA ILE A 172 13.03 13.60 -30.42
C ILE A 172 12.92 15.00 -31.05
N ALA A 173 13.29 16.05 -30.31
CA ALA A 173 13.25 17.43 -30.77
C ALA A 173 14.22 17.72 -31.93
N ARG A 174 15.32 16.95 -32.05
CA ARG A 174 16.26 17.05 -33.19
C ARG A 174 15.71 16.42 -34.48
N HIS A 175 14.73 15.52 -34.39
CA HIS A 175 14.16 14.77 -35.51
C HIS A 175 12.67 15.11 -35.75
N THR A 176 12.29 16.38 -35.59
CA THR A 176 10.90 16.84 -35.77
C THR A 176 10.35 16.66 -37.18
N ASP A 177 11.20 16.43 -38.19
CA ASP A 177 10.80 16.11 -39.56
C ASP A 177 10.40 14.64 -39.77
N GLU A 178 10.79 13.75 -38.84
CA GLU A 178 10.43 12.33 -38.83
C GLU A 178 9.20 12.06 -37.95
N VAL A 179 8.94 12.91 -36.96
CA VAL A 179 7.90 12.73 -35.93
C VAL A 179 6.62 13.49 -36.29
N VAL A 180 5.47 12.83 -36.17
CA VAL A 180 4.17 13.48 -36.41
C VAL A 180 3.92 14.52 -35.31
N PRO A 181 3.67 15.80 -35.65
CA PRO A 181 3.45 16.85 -34.66
C PRO A 181 2.31 16.53 -33.67
N GLY A 182 2.55 16.78 -32.39
CA GLY A 182 1.56 16.58 -31.32
C GLY A 182 1.35 15.13 -30.89
N THR A 183 2.14 14.17 -31.39
CA THR A 183 2.03 12.74 -31.01
C THR A 183 2.97 12.33 -29.88
N VAL A 184 3.89 13.20 -29.48
CA VAL A 184 4.83 12.92 -28.39
C VAL A 184 4.08 12.98 -27.06
N GLN A 185 4.13 11.90 -26.29
CA GLN A 185 3.59 11.83 -24.93
C GLN A 185 4.64 11.17 -24.02
N VAL A 186 4.74 11.66 -22.79
CA VAL A 186 5.66 11.16 -21.76
C VAL A 186 4.84 10.70 -20.57
N PHE A 187 5.14 9.51 -20.08
CA PHE A 187 4.49 8.90 -18.93
C PHE A 187 5.55 8.40 -17.97
N ASP A 188 5.55 8.93 -16.75
CA ASP A 188 6.43 8.44 -15.68
C ASP A 188 5.64 7.51 -14.76
N MET A 189 6.12 6.28 -14.63
CA MET A 189 5.44 5.20 -13.92
C MET A 189 6.35 4.64 -12.83
N GLU A 190 5.81 4.46 -11.63
CA GLU A 190 6.45 3.70 -10.57
C GLU A 190 5.92 2.26 -10.59
N VAL A 191 6.78 1.32 -10.97
CA VAL A 191 6.41 -0.09 -11.04
C VAL A 191 6.81 -0.78 -9.73
N ILE A 192 5.87 -0.80 -8.79
CA ILE A 192 5.96 -1.65 -7.60
C ILE A 192 5.55 -3.06 -8.02
N ARG A 193 6.53 -3.92 -8.36
CA ARG A 193 6.25 -5.35 -8.52
C ARG A 193 6.08 -6.01 -7.15
N ASP A 194 4.99 -5.72 -6.46
CA ASP A 194 4.56 -6.58 -5.35
C ASP A 194 3.85 -7.80 -5.95
N THR A 195 4.63 -8.80 -6.34
CA THR A 195 4.08 -10.05 -6.92
C THR A 195 3.39 -10.94 -5.86
N LYS A 196 3.16 -10.42 -4.64
CA LYS A 196 2.49 -11.16 -3.56
C LYS A 196 1.14 -10.59 -3.14
N ASP A 197 0.72 -9.44 -3.67
CA ASP A 197 -0.55 -8.80 -3.27
C ASP A 197 -1.69 -8.99 -4.30
N VAL A 198 -1.75 -10.16 -4.96
CA VAL A 198 -3.01 -10.69 -5.52
C VAL A 198 -3.80 -11.53 -4.50
N THR A 199 -3.45 -11.42 -3.21
CA THR A 199 -4.31 -11.92 -2.15
C THR A 199 -5.56 -11.05 -2.15
N PHE A 200 -6.68 -11.59 -2.63
CA PHE A 200 -7.99 -11.01 -2.39
C PHE A 200 -8.07 -10.69 -0.91
N ARG A 201 -7.97 -9.40 -0.56
CA ARG A 201 -8.20 -8.91 0.79
C ARG A 201 -9.70 -9.02 1.06
N PHE A 202 -10.20 -10.25 1.23
CA PHE A 202 -11.29 -10.48 2.15
C PHE A 202 -10.73 -10.02 3.48
N GLY A 203 -10.99 -8.75 3.83
CA GLY A 203 -10.60 -8.21 5.12
C GLY A 203 -11.01 -9.24 6.15
N THR A 204 -10.12 -9.55 7.08
CA THR A 204 -10.37 -10.50 8.18
C THR A 204 -11.71 -10.20 8.86
N GLY A 205 -12.16 -8.95 8.85
CA GLY A 205 -13.51 -8.54 9.25
C GLY A 205 -14.68 -9.16 8.46
N ALA A 206 -14.57 -9.40 7.15
CA ALA A 206 -15.63 -9.99 6.32
C ALA A 206 -15.83 -11.49 6.59
N ALA A 207 -14.75 -12.23 6.89
CA ALA A 207 -14.86 -13.63 7.32
C ALA A 207 -15.47 -13.73 8.73
N PHE A 208 -15.10 -12.81 9.63
CA PHE A 208 -15.68 -12.73 10.97
C PHE A 208 -17.15 -12.30 10.97
N THR A 209 -17.58 -11.38 10.10
CA THR A 209 -18.99 -10.94 10.04
C THR A 209 -19.92 -11.98 9.43
N VAL A 210 -19.46 -12.76 8.44
CA VAL A 210 -20.25 -13.87 7.86
C VAL A 210 -20.41 -15.02 8.87
N ILE A 211 -19.38 -15.32 9.67
CA ILE A 211 -19.44 -16.37 10.71
C ILE A 211 -20.20 -15.89 11.96
N ALA A 212 -20.02 -14.64 12.40
CA ALA A 212 -20.78 -14.05 13.51
C ALA A 212 -22.28 -13.91 13.16
N GLY A 213 -22.60 -13.60 11.90
CA GLY A 213 -23.98 -13.61 11.38
C GLY A 213 -24.60 -15.01 11.40
N LEU A 214 -23.82 -16.06 11.13
CA LEU A 214 -24.27 -17.45 11.24
C LEU A 214 -24.42 -17.93 12.69
N MET A 215 -23.58 -17.46 13.63
CA MET A 215 -23.73 -17.78 15.07
C MET A 215 -24.92 -17.06 15.71
N LEU A 216 -25.21 -15.81 15.31
CA LEU A 216 -26.39 -15.07 15.78
C LEU A 216 -27.69 -15.54 15.10
N GLY A 217 -27.63 -15.94 13.83
CA GLY A 217 -28.79 -16.46 13.09
C GLY A 217 -29.13 -17.93 13.39
N GLY A 218 -28.14 -18.74 13.78
CA GLY A 218 -28.31 -20.18 14.02
C GLY A 218 -28.90 -20.55 15.39
N PHE A 219 -29.01 -19.60 16.33
CA PHE A 219 -29.50 -19.88 17.69
C PHE A 219 -30.98 -19.47 17.93
N MET A 220 -31.66 -18.96 16.90
CA MET A 220 -33.05 -18.44 17.02
C MET A 220 -34.16 -19.44 16.59
N VAL A 221 -33.85 -20.73 16.44
CA VAL A 221 -34.88 -21.77 16.18
C VAL A 221 -34.63 -22.98 17.08
N GLY A 222 -34.92 -22.86 18.39
CA GLY A 222 -34.82 -24.02 19.27
C GLY A 222 -35.21 -23.86 20.74
N ALA A 223 -35.19 -22.65 21.33
CA ALA A 223 -35.60 -22.48 22.73
C ALA A 223 -36.13 -21.06 22.97
N GLY A 224 -37.40 -20.84 22.66
CA GLY A 224 -38.14 -19.73 23.24
C GLY A 224 -38.44 -20.02 24.72
N LEU A 225 -38.52 -18.93 25.49
CA LEU A 225 -39.06 -18.82 26.86
C LEU A 225 -38.11 -19.27 27.98
N ASN A 226 -37.50 -18.27 28.63
CA ASN A 226 -37.15 -18.16 30.07
C ASN A 226 -35.78 -17.51 30.29
N LEU A 227 -35.62 -16.21 30.00
CA LEU A 227 -34.48 -15.45 30.56
C LEU A 227 -34.71 -13.93 30.50
N PHE A 228 -35.89 -13.47 30.92
CA PHE A 228 -36.05 -12.12 31.46
C PHE A 228 -36.29 -12.26 32.97
N ALA A 229 -35.21 -12.51 33.71
CA ALA A 229 -35.16 -12.29 35.15
C ALA A 229 -33.70 -12.29 35.62
N SER A 230 -33.39 -11.26 36.42
CA SER A 230 -32.28 -11.14 37.37
C SER A 230 -31.02 -10.40 36.91
N GLU A 231 -30.99 -9.13 37.31
CA GLU A 231 -29.79 -8.40 37.74
C GLU A 231 -28.98 -9.22 38.77
N SER A 232 -27.65 -9.14 38.70
CA SER A 232 -26.77 -8.87 39.87
C SER A 232 -25.29 -8.90 39.47
N THR A 233 -24.65 -7.72 39.58
CA THR A 233 -23.35 -7.45 40.23
C THR A 233 -22.12 -8.33 39.98
N GLY A 234 -21.02 -7.70 39.57
CA GLY A 234 -19.76 -7.76 40.34
C GLY A 234 -18.52 -8.39 39.70
N THR A 235 -17.63 -7.50 39.24
CA THR A 235 -16.17 -7.48 39.52
C THR A 235 -15.21 -8.39 38.73
N GLY A 236 -14.13 -7.77 38.20
CA GLY A 236 -12.82 -8.44 38.12
C GLY A 236 -12.03 -8.23 36.84
N GLY A 237 -11.40 -7.07 36.68
CA GLY A 237 -10.63 -6.69 35.48
C GLY A 237 -9.35 -7.48 35.23
N GLY A 238 -9.06 -7.66 33.94
CA GLY A 238 -7.72 -7.88 33.38
C GLY A 238 -7.61 -6.97 32.16
N ALA A 239 -7.06 -5.77 32.36
CA ALA A 239 -6.99 -4.74 31.33
C ALA A 239 -6.12 -5.21 30.15
N PRO A 240 -6.63 -5.23 28.91
CA PRO A 240 -5.77 -5.34 27.75
C PRO A 240 -4.93 -4.06 27.64
N ALA A 241 -3.65 -4.23 27.34
CA ALA A 241 -2.74 -3.13 27.05
C ALA A 241 -3.36 -2.19 26.00
N PRO A 242 -3.22 -0.86 26.14
CA PRO A 242 -3.87 0.08 25.24
C PRO A 242 -3.32 -0.09 23.83
N THR A 243 -4.17 -0.53 22.91
CA THR A 243 -4.01 -0.28 21.48
C THR A 243 -3.77 1.23 21.30
N PRO A 244 -2.78 1.67 20.51
CA PRO A 244 -2.60 3.10 20.25
C PRO A 244 -3.92 3.66 19.72
N VAL A 245 -4.51 4.59 20.49
CA VAL A 245 -5.57 5.46 19.99
C VAL A 245 -5.02 6.18 18.77
N ASP A 246 -5.69 6.02 17.63
CA ASP A 246 -5.30 6.62 16.36
C ASP A 246 -5.44 8.15 16.50
N ASN A 247 -4.36 8.85 16.88
CA ASN A 247 -4.40 10.30 17.11
C ASN A 247 -4.56 11.01 15.75
N PRO A 248 -5.67 11.73 15.49
CA PRO A 248 -5.93 12.38 14.20
C PRO A 248 -4.93 13.49 13.89
N PHE A 249 -4.28 14.07 14.91
CA PHE A 249 -3.34 15.18 14.79
C PHE A 249 -1.87 14.74 14.73
N ARG A 250 -1.59 13.43 14.70
CA ARG A 250 -0.24 12.91 14.53
C ARG A 250 -0.07 12.37 13.11
N VAL A 251 0.67 13.09 12.28
CA VAL A 251 0.90 12.76 10.87
C VAL A 251 2.31 12.21 10.71
N ILE A 252 2.44 11.13 9.94
CA ILE A 252 3.71 10.47 9.67
C ILE A 252 4.02 10.64 8.19
N ALA A 253 5.12 11.33 7.88
CA ALA A 253 5.69 11.34 6.54
C ALA A 253 6.67 10.15 6.41
N THR A 254 6.57 9.40 5.32
CA THR A 254 7.56 8.38 4.95
C THR A 254 7.75 8.47 3.44
N ASP A 255 8.94 8.93 3.06
CA ASP A 255 9.26 9.35 1.69
C ASP A 255 8.18 10.34 1.19
N ASN A 256 7.76 10.26 -0.07
CA ASN A 256 6.82 11.23 -0.64
C ASN A 256 5.35 10.91 -0.34
N LYS A 257 5.03 10.55 0.93
CA LYS A 257 3.69 10.21 1.37
C LYS A 257 3.41 10.54 2.83
N PHE A 258 2.24 11.12 3.10
CA PHE A 258 1.64 11.14 4.43
C PHE A 258 0.86 9.84 4.69
N ASP A 259 0.93 9.32 5.92
CA ASP A 259 0.13 8.18 6.37
C ASP A 259 -1.38 8.48 6.37
N LYS A 260 -1.75 9.75 6.51
CA LYS A 260 -3.13 10.24 6.44
C LYS A 260 -3.41 10.94 5.12
N LYS A 261 -4.57 10.62 4.53
CA LYS A 261 -5.14 11.33 3.36
C LYS A 261 -6.25 12.31 3.74
N GLU A 262 -6.75 12.21 4.97
CA GLU A 262 -7.72 13.13 5.54
C GLU A 262 -7.36 13.40 7.00
N ILE A 263 -7.48 14.65 7.43
CA ILE A 263 -7.37 15.08 8.82
C ILE A 263 -8.67 15.81 9.17
N VAL A 264 -9.31 15.42 10.27
CA VAL A 264 -10.57 16.03 10.72
C VAL A 264 -10.33 16.81 12.01
N ALA A 265 -10.88 18.03 12.10
CA ALA A 265 -10.81 18.87 13.30
C ALA A 265 -12.15 19.56 13.60
N GLY A 266 -12.30 20.02 14.83
CA GLY A 266 -13.39 20.89 15.26
C GLY A 266 -13.17 22.35 14.81
N PRO A 267 -14.24 23.14 14.64
CA PRO A 267 -14.16 24.51 14.16
C PRO A 267 -13.71 25.49 15.24
N ASN A 268 -13.08 26.59 14.82
CA ASN A 268 -12.71 27.72 15.67
C ASN A 268 -11.91 27.35 16.93
N ALA A 269 -11.04 26.33 16.82
CA ALA A 269 -10.27 25.79 17.93
C ALA A 269 -8.78 25.76 17.61
N GLU A 270 -7.94 26.02 18.61
CA GLU A 270 -6.51 25.81 18.47
C GLU A 270 -6.22 24.30 18.43
N ILE A 271 -5.53 23.86 17.37
CA ILE A 271 -5.06 22.49 17.21
C ILE A 271 -3.55 22.48 17.03
N THR A 272 -2.91 21.38 17.42
CA THR A 272 -1.48 21.16 17.18
C THR A 272 -1.27 19.86 16.43
N ILE A 273 -0.85 19.98 15.18
CA ILE A 273 -0.45 18.84 14.35
C ILE A 273 1.01 18.50 14.64
N THR A 274 1.30 17.25 14.97
CA THR A 274 2.67 16.73 15.08
C THR A 274 3.00 15.99 13.79
N LEU A 275 3.96 16.51 13.03
CA LEU A 275 4.52 15.83 11.87
C LEU A 275 5.78 15.07 12.29
N VAL A 276 5.82 13.76 12.00
CA VAL A 276 7.00 12.92 12.20
C VAL A 276 7.52 12.44 10.86
N ASN A 277 8.73 12.83 10.52
CA ASN A 277 9.39 12.40 9.29
C ASN A 277 10.17 11.11 9.56
N ARG A 278 9.65 9.97 9.07
CA ARG A 278 10.36 8.67 9.10
C ARG A 278 11.05 8.33 7.79
N GLY A 279 10.88 9.15 6.76
CA GLY A 279 11.51 9.00 5.46
C GLY A 279 12.95 9.54 5.46
N ARG A 280 13.58 9.47 4.29
CA ARG A 280 14.91 10.07 4.06
C ARG A 280 14.84 11.51 3.53
N ALA A 281 13.80 11.83 2.76
CA ALA A 281 13.59 13.16 2.19
C ALA A 281 13.15 14.17 3.25
N LYS A 282 13.36 15.46 2.98
CA LYS A 282 12.89 16.55 3.84
C LYS A 282 11.40 16.78 3.60
N HIS A 283 10.65 17.02 4.68
CA HIS A 283 9.21 17.25 4.59
C HIS A 283 8.76 18.35 5.54
N ASN A 284 7.68 19.02 5.17
CA ASN A 284 6.85 19.80 6.06
C ASN A 284 5.37 19.41 5.86
N ILE A 285 4.49 20.04 6.63
CA ILE A 285 3.05 20.00 6.38
C ILE A 285 2.54 21.43 6.46
N HIS A 286 1.79 21.84 5.44
CA HIS A 286 1.28 23.18 5.28
C HIS A 286 -0.20 23.10 4.90
N PHE A 287 -1.04 23.84 5.61
CA PHE A 287 -2.49 23.87 5.40
C PHE A 287 -2.91 25.08 4.58
N TYR A 288 -3.79 24.85 3.61
CA TYR A 288 -4.29 25.83 2.65
C TYR A 288 -5.82 25.90 2.65
N ASP A 289 -6.36 27.06 2.25
CA ASP A 289 -7.81 27.26 2.07
C ASP A 289 -8.41 26.37 0.97
N ARG A 290 -7.62 26.05 -0.06
CA ARG A 290 -7.92 25.12 -1.16
C ARG A 290 -6.61 24.63 -1.80
N LYS A 291 -6.68 23.63 -2.67
CA LYS A 291 -5.51 23.16 -3.42
C LYS A 291 -4.84 24.30 -4.19
N GLY A 292 -3.56 24.55 -3.92
CA GLY A 292 -2.77 25.64 -4.51
C GLY A 292 -3.25 27.06 -4.11
N GLY A 293 -3.98 27.18 -3.01
CA GLY A 293 -4.57 28.42 -2.52
C GLY A 293 -3.64 29.24 -1.64
N GLN A 294 -4.20 29.90 -0.62
CA GLN A 294 -3.46 30.65 0.39
C GLN A 294 -3.30 29.83 1.68
N THR A 295 -2.25 30.12 2.46
CA THR A 295 -2.07 29.57 3.80
C THR A 295 -3.33 29.76 4.63
N LEU A 296 -3.81 28.68 5.25
CA LEU A 296 -5.12 28.62 5.88
C LEU A 296 -5.27 29.61 7.05
N ALA A 297 -4.22 29.74 7.86
CA ALA A 297 -4.17 30.61 9.03
C ALA A 297 -2.70 30.90 9.40
N PRO A 298 -2.42 31.98 10.15
CA PRO A 298 -1.10 32.18 10.75
C PRO A 298 -0.67 30.95 11.58
N GLY A 299 0.55 30.47 11.35
CA GLY A 299 1.08 29.27 12.02
C GLY A 299 0.67 27.94 11.38
N ALA A 300 -0.11 27.95 10.30
CA ALA A 300 -0.53 26.75 9.59
C ALA A 300 0.52 26.23 8.57
N GLU A 301 1.71 26.82 8.55
CA GLU A 301 2.88 26.39 7.79
C GLU A 301 3.89 25.76 8.75
N GLY A 302 4.15 24.47 8.59
CA GLY A 302 5.16 23.76 9.36
C GLY A 302 6.57 23.99 8.84
N ALA A 303 7.55 23.93 9.75
CA ALA A 303 8.96 23.92 9.39
C ALA A 303 9.33 22.68 8.57
N ILE A 304 10.23 22.86 7.59
CA ILE A 304 10.83 21.76 6.84
C ILE A 304 11.81 21.00 7.76
N ILE A 305 11.57 19.70 7.94
CA ILE A 305 12.37 18.82 8.79
C ILE A 305 13.04 17.70 8.01
N ASP A 306 14.26 17.35 8.44
CA ASP A 306 15.01 16.21 7.95
C ASP A 306 14.39 14.87 8.36
N GLY A 307 14.80 13.79 7.69
CA GLY A 307 14.44 12.43 8.06
C GLY A 307 14.84 12.09 9.50
N GLY A 308 13.96 11.39 10.21
CA GLY A 308 14.13 11.02 11.63
C GLY A 308 13.71 12.10 12.63
N MET A 309 13.32 13.29 12.16
CA MET A 309 12.92 14.41 13.03
C MET A 309 11.39 14.51 13.16
N GLU A 310 10.95 15.32 14.11
CA GLU A 310 9.55 15.72 14.26
C GLU A 310 9.41 17.23 14.48
N THR A 311 8.26 17.78 14.09
CA THR A 311 7.90 19.18 14.30
C THR A 311 6.41 19.33 14.64
N LYS A 312 6.06 20.46 15.23
CA LYS A 312 4.69 20.81 15.63
C LYS A 312 4.22 22.03 14.83
N VAL A 313 2.98 21.96 14.35
CA VAL A 313 2.29 23.03 13.61
C VAL A 313 1.03 23.38 14.40
N THR A 314 0.98 24.60 14.93
CA THR A 314 -0.12 25.04 15.79
C THR A 314 -0.81 26.23 15.16
N PHE A 315 -2.13 26.11 14.99
CA PHE A 315 -2.96 27.17 14.42
C PHE A 315 -4.40 27.02 14.90
N VAL A 316 -5.18 28.11 14.76
CA VAL A 316 -6.62 28.11 15.04
C VAL A 316 -7.37 27.69 13.78
N THR A 317 -8.20 26.65 13.89
CA THR A 317 -9.01 26.18 12.77
C THR A 317 -10.07 27.21 12.37
N PRO A 318 -10.43 27.31 11.08
CA PRO A 318 -11.55 28.14 10.63
C PRO A 318 -12.90 27.52 11.02
N GLY A 319 -13.99 28.08 10.50
CA GLY A 319 -15.32 27.46 10.59
C GLY A 319 -15.41 26.14 9.83
N PRO A 320 -16.56 25.42 9.91
CA PRO A 320 -16.76 24.18 9.19
C PRO A 320 -16.55 24.33 7.68
N GLY A 321 -15.81 23.39 7.08
CA GLY A 321 -15.42 23.49 5.68
C GLY A 321 -14.45 22.40 5.25
N GLU A 322 -14.17 22.38 3.95
CA GLU A 322 -13.14 21.54 3.34
C GLU A 322 -11.96 22.42 2.93
N TYR A 323 -10.79 22.01 3.35
CA TYR A 323 -9.50 22.68 3.19
C TYR A 323 -8.47 21.65 2.74
N TYR A 324 -7.21 22.06 2.62
CA TYR A 324 -6.18 21.24 2.05
C TYR A 324 -4.93 21.22 2.91
N PHE A 325 -4.16 20.14 2.86
CA PHE A 325 -2.81 20.12 3.40
C PHE A 325 -1.85 19.47 2.41
N VAL A 326 -0.61 19.96 2.41
CA VAL A 326 0.41 19.58 1.43
C VAL A 326 1.81 19.64 2.04
N CYS A 327 2.78 18.93 1.45
CA CYS A 327 4.19 19.20 1.65
C CYS A 327 4.70 20.12 0.53
N ASP A 328 5.30 21.26 0.89
CA ASP A 328 5.73 22.29 -0.06
C ASP A 328 6.86 21.81 -1.00
N LEU A 329 7.64 20.82 -0.56
CA LEU A 329 8.70 20.20 -1.36
C LEU A 329 8.18 19.16 -2.36
N HIS A 330 6.98 18.61 -2.13
CA HIS A 330 6.41 17.53 -2.94
C HIS A 330 4.91 17.72 -3.19
N PRO A 331 4.48 18.87 -3.76
CA PRO A 331 3.08 19.28 -3.78
C PRO A 331 2.16 18.39 -4.64
N ASP A 332 2.72 17.71 -5.63
CA ASP A 332 1.98 16.81 -6.52
C ASP A 332 1.79 15.39 -5.97
N GLN A 333 2.49 15.04 -4.89
CA GLN A 333 2.57 13.67 -4.37
C GLN A 333 2.13 13.58 -2.89
N MET A 334 2.39 14.63 -2.12
CA MET A 334 2.17 14.67 -0.69
C MET A 334 1.08 15.67 -0.33
N ASP A 335 -0.15 15.24 -0.52
CA ASP A 335 -1.33 16.03 -0.24
C ASP A 335 -2.48 15.22 0.36
N GLY A 336 -3.42 15.95 0.95
CA GLY A 336 -4.67 15.43 1.47
C GLY A 336 -5.68 16.51 1.83
N ILE A 337 -6.84 16.06 2.33
CA ILE A 337 -7.97 16.92 2.68
C ILE A 337 -7.94 17.24 4.18
N PHE A 338 -8.04 18.52 4.52
CA PHE A 338 -8.28 18.94 5.90
C PHE A 338 -9.74 19.33 6.06
N ARG A 339 -10.50 18.58 6.88
CA ARG A 339 -11.94 18.80 7.06
C ARG A 339 -12.22 19.36 8.44
N VAL A 340 -12.91 20.49 8.48
CA VAL A 340 -13.40 21.05 9.74
C VAL A 340 -14.89 20.77 9.83
N VAL A 341 -15.33 20.08 10.90
CA VAL A 341 -16.72 19.68 11.10
C VAL A 341 -17.19 19.98 12.51
N GLU A 342 -18.47 20.31 12.66
CA GLU A 342 -19.10 20.43 13.98
C GLU A 342 -18.92 19.15 14.80
N GLY A 343 -18.49 19.29 16.05
CA GLY A 343 -18.16 18.16 16.92
C GLY A 343 -16.87 17.40 16.56
N GLY A 344 -16.06 17.92 15.63
CA GLY A 344 -14.74 17.37 15.32
C GLY A 344 -13.77 17.44 16.50
N PRO A 345 -12.71 16.61 16.50
CA PRO A 345 -11.74 16.58 17.60
C PRO A 345 -11.00 17.91 17.70
N VAL A 346 -10.53 18.24 18.91
CA VAL A 346 -9.65 19.38 19.20
C VAL A 346 -8.51 18.89 20.10
N GLY A 347 -7.36 19.55 20.08
CA GLY A 347 -6.21 19.18 20.90
C GLY A 347 -4.91 18.97 20.11
N THR A 348 -4.05 18.08 20.60
CA THR A 348 -2.67 17.95 20.12
C THR A 348 -2.37 16.56 19.56
N GLY A 349 -1.41 16.49 18.64
CA GLY A 349 -0.82 15.26 18.08
C GLY A 349 0.09 14.48 19.03
N GLU A 350 0.14 14.85 20.32
CA GLU A 350 0.97 14.19 21.33
C GLU A 350 0.44 12.76 21.57
N PRO A 351 1.31 11.76 21.78
CA PRO A 351 0.87 10.53 22.44
C PRO A 351 0.27 10.84 23.82
N PRO A 352 -0.67 10.03 24.33
CA PRO A 352 -1.21 10.22 25.67
C PRO A 352 -0.07 10.29 26.68
N ALA A 353 -0.06 11.33 27.53
CA ALA A 353 0.94 11.42 28.59
C ALA A 353 0.84 10.16 29.48
N THR A 354 1.95 9.45 29.63
CA THR A 354 2.07 8.40 30.65
C THR A 354 1.77 9.04 32.00
N PRO A 355 0.86 8.52 32.82
CA PRO A 355 0.60 9.07 34.14
C PRO A 355 1.90 9.10 34.93
N GLU A 356 2.35 10.30 35.28
CA GLU A 356 3.50 10.50 36.15
C GLU A 356 3.18 9.83 37.49
N ALA A 357 4.00 8.84 37.87
CA ALA A 357 3.85 8.17 39.15
C ALA A 357 4.00 9.21 40.26
N SER A 358 2.89 9.49 40.95
CA SER A 358 2.86 10.39 42.09
C SER A 358 3.96 10.01 43.09
N PRO A 359 4.79 10.95 43.57
CA PRO A 359 5.82 10.63 44.54
C PRO A 359 5.17 10.07 45.80
N ALA A 360 5.70 8.95 46.29
CA ALA A 360 5.29 8.34 47.55
C ALA A 360 5.51 9.34 48.70
N PRO A 361 4.59 9.43 49.67
CA PRO A 361 4.80 10.28 50.84
C PRO A 361 5.98 9.74 51.65
N GLU A 362 6.94 10.61 51.95
CA GLU A 362 7.98 10.35 52.95
C GLU A 362 7.32 10.08 54.31
N GLY A 363 7.69 8.97 54.94
CA GLY A 363 7.28 8.57 56.28
C GLY A 363 8.47 8.50 57.22
#